data_AF-A0A2G4I4I4-F1
#
_entry.id   AF-A0A2G4I4I4-F1
#
_cell.length_a   1.000
_cell.length_b   1.000
_cell.length_c   1.000
_cell.angle_alpha   90.00
_cell.angle_beta   90.00
_cell.angle_gamma   90.00
#
_symmetry.space_group_name_H-M   'P 1'
#
loop_
_entity.id
_entity.type
_entity.pdbx_description
1 polymer ?
#
loop_
_entity_poly.entity_id
_entity_poly.type
_entity_poly.pdbx_seq_one_letter_code
_entity_poly.pdbx_strand_id
1 'polypeptide(L)'
;MFNRVSVTLAILMPVASLTFLTSGCATTINESAPSTIAQNGEADSNAEKTISTIDPLLGRDELLTEMLQSVNALSDAMQKSDQKIATKHLDQIILINDAVRPKILELSDQLAADLDRVVALAKSSVERNRPADADKALRFLPLIIDSLKNF
;
A
#
# COMPACT_ATOMS: atom_id res chain seq x y z
N MET A 1 -18.77 -40.26 -42.68
CA MET A 1 -18.20 -41.33 -41.83
C MET A 1 -17.95 -40.71 -40.46
N PHE A 2 -18.83 -41.02 -39.50
CA PHE A 2 -18.83 -40.44 -38.16
C PHE A 2 -17.69 -41.05 -37.34
N ASN A 3 -16.96 -40.23 -36.57
CA ASN A 3 -16.33 -40.74 -35.37
C ASN A 3 -16.51 -39.74 -34.22
N ARG A 4 -17.38 -40.13 -33.30
CA ARG A 4 -17.56 -39.53 -31.98
C ARG A 4 -16.68 -40.32 -31.02
N VAL A 5 -15.80 -39.66 -30.29
CA VAL A 5 -15.29 -40.23 -29.03
C VAL A 5 -15.44 -39.16 -27.96
N SER A 6 -16.47 -39.38 -27.16
CA SER A 6 -16.78 -38.69 -25.92
C SER A 6 -15.93 -39.35 -24.83
N VAL A 7 -15.08 -38.59 -24.14
CA VAL A 7 -14.47 -39.04 -22.88
C VAL A 7 -14.84 -38.02 -21.81
N THR A 8 -15.99 -38.29 -21.21
CA THR A 8 -16.45 -37.68 -19.97
C THR A 8 -15.67 -38.36 -18.84
N LEU A 9 -14.81 -37.64 -18.12
CA LEU A 9 -14.28 -38.11 -16.84
C LEU A 9 -14.58 -37.07 -15.77
N ALA A 10 -15.74 -37.27 -15.14
CA ALA A 10 -16.11 -36.65 -13.89
C ALA A 10 -15.39 -37.38 -12.75
N ILE A 11 -14.66 -36.66 -11.89
CA ILE A 11 -14.31 -37.14 -10.55
C ILE A 11 -14.64 -36.03 -9.55
N LEU A 12 -15.77 -36.24 -8.90
CA LEU A 12 -16.31 -35.51 -7.76
C LEU A 12 -15.68 -36.12 -6.49
N MET A 13 -15.10 -35.29 -5.62
CA MET A 13 -14.69 -35.69 -4.27
C MET A 13 -15.09 -34.61 -3.27
N PRO A 14 -16.15 -34.82 -2.47
CA PRO A 14 -16.53 -33.97 -1.36
C PRO A 14 -16.05 -34.61 -0.05
N VAL A 15 -15.20 -33.96 0.76
CA VAL A 15 -14.89 -34.45 2.10
C VAL A 15 -14.71 -33.32 3.11
N ALA A 16 -15.63 -33.35 4.08
CA ALA A 16 -15.56 -32.93 5.48
C ALA A 16 -15.48 -31.44 5.83
N SER A 17 -16.66 -30.91 6.20
CA SER A 17 -16.82 -29.87 7.21
C SER A 17 -16.29 -30.32 8.57
N LEU A 18 -15.60 -29.44 9.28
CA LEU A 18 -15.50 -29.46 10.74
C LEU A 18 -15.61 -28.01 11.27
N THR A 19 -16.77 -27.70 11.85
CA THR A 19 -17.00 -26.56 12.73
C THR A 19 -16.50 -26.88 14.14
N PHE A 20 -15.95 -25.92 14.89
CA PHE A 20 -16.40 -25.53 16.24
C PHE A 20 -15.72 -24.25 16.71
N LEU A 21 -16.52 -23.39 17.34
CA LEU A 21 -16.21 -22.09 17.96
C LEU A 21 -15.45 -22.25 19.30
N THR A 22 -14.76 -21.19 19.75
CA THR A 22 -15.05 -20.42 20.99
C THR A 22 -13.80 -19.81 21.66
N SER A 23 -14.05 -18.66 22.32
CA SER A 23 -13.32 -18.04 23.45
C SER A 23 -11.97 -17.39 23.12
N GLY A 24 -11.82 -16.06 23.21
CA GLY A 24 -11.67 -15.25 24.45
C GLY A 24 -10.30 -14.54 24.32
N CYS A 25 -10.02 -13.31 24.72
CA CYS A 25 -10.61 -12.41 25.70
C CYS A 25 -10.57 -10.97 25.17
N ALA A 26 -11.65 -10.21 25.41
CA ALA A 26 -11.60 -8.76 25.36
C ALA A 26 -10.91 -8.27 26.64
N THR A 27 -9.70 -7.74 26.53
CA THR A 27 -9.12 -6.91 27.59
C THR A 27 -9.47 -5.47 27.28
N THR A 28 -10.40 -4.90 28.04
CA THR A 28 -10.61 -3.45 28.09
C THR A 28 -9.65 -2.88 29.13
N ILE A 29 -8.66 -2.11 28.69
CA ILE A 29 -7.92 -1.21 29.59
C ILE A 29 -8.53 0.17 29.38
N ASN A 30 -9.44 0.54 30.27
CA ASN A 30 -9.87 1.92 30.43
C ASN A 30 -9.00 2.53 31.53
N GLU A 31 -7.88 3.14 31.14
CA GLU A 31 -7.14 4.03 32.02
C GLU A 31 -7.25 5.45 31.46
N SER A 32 -8.27 6.17 31.93
CA SER A 32 -8.29 7.62 31.85
C SER A 32 -7.35 8.15 32.92
N ALA A 33 -6.15 8.54 32.52
CA ALA A 33 -5.28 9.39 33.32
C ALA A 33 -5.16 10.76 32.62
N PRO A 34 -5.61 11.86 33.25
CA PRO A 34 -5.39 13.20 32.72
C PRO A 34 -3.93 13.58 32.96
N SER A 35 -3.11 13.52 31.91
CA SER A 35 -1.75 14.07 31.97
C SER A 35 -1.78 15.57 31.68
N THR A 36 -1.36 16.31 32.70
CA THR A 36 -1.14 17.75 32.76
C THR A 36 -0.32 18.28 31.58
N ILE A 37 -0.82 19.35 30.96
CA ILE A 37 -0.06 20.17 30.01
C ILE A 37 1.08 20.87 30.74
N ALA A 38 2.31 20.58 30.31
CA ALA A 38 3.44 21.48 30.47
C ALA A 38 4.07 21.68 29.09
N GLN A 39 3.76 22.83 28.48
CA GLN A 39 4.60 23.43 27.45
C GLN A 39 6.00 23.60 28.03
N ASN A 40 7.03 23.14 27.32
CA ASN A 40 8.26 23.90 27.12
C ASN A 40 9.00 23.30 25.92
N GLY A 41 9.56 24.20 25.12
CA GLY A 41 9.90 23.96 23.73
C GLY A 41 11.04 22.99 23.50
N GLU A 42 10.86 22.19 22.46
CA GLU A 42 11.93 21.80 21.57
C GLU A 42 11.34 21.76 20.17
N ALA A 43 12.05 22.41 19.24
CA ALA A 43 11.70 22.49 17.84
C ALA A 43 11.84 21.10 17.21
N ASP A 44 10.82 20.27 17.34
CA ASP A 44 10.71 19.03 16.57
C ASP A 44 10.04 19.34 15.24
N SER A 45 10.80 19.14 14.17
CA SER A 45 10.39 19.35 12.79
C SER A 45 9.52 18.18 12.33
N ASN A 46 8.46 17.87 13.07
CA ASN A 46 7.41 16.97 12.60
C ASN A 46 6.30 17.84 12.02
N ALA A 47 6.56 18.33 10.82
CA ALA A 47 5.52 18.89 9.97
C ALA A 47 4.44 17.81 9.82
N GLU A 48 3.33 18.00 10.53
CA GLU A 48 2.05 17.38 10.24
C GLU A 48 1.69 17.82 8.82
N LYS A 49 2.24 17.11 7.82
CA LYS A 49 1.97 17.33 6.41
C LYS A 49 0.54 16.88 6.22
N THR A 50 -0.37 17.84 6.32
CA THR A 50 -1.79 17.69 6.00
C THR A 50 -1.87 16.99 4.64
N ILE A 51 -2.27 15.71 4.64
CA ILE A 51 -2.53 14.97 3.41
C ILE A 51 -3.76 15.59 2.80
N SER A 52 -3.57 16.46 1.81
CA SER A 52 -4.45 16.69 0.65
C SER A 52 -4.10 18.03 0.01
N THR A 53 -3.12 18.02 -0.90
CA THR A 53 -2.98 18.86 -2.10
C THR A 53 -1.62 18.49 -2.70
N ILE A 54 -1.61 17.85 -3.88
CA ILE A 54 -0.37 17.78 -4.65
C ILE A 54 -0.17 19.12 -5.33
N ASP A 55 1.01 19.69 -5.14
CA ASP A 55 1.42 20.88 -5.86
C ASP A 55 1.58 20.52 -7.34
N PRO A 56 0.77 21.09 -8.25
CA PRO A 56 0.83 20.78 -9.68
C PRO A 56 2.15 21.21 -10.34
N LEU A 57 2.99 21.98 -9.65
CA LEU A 57 4.33 22.39 -10.11
C LEU A 57 5.42 21.37 -9.81
N LEU A 58 5.14 20.33 -9.01
CA LEU A 58 6.15 19.32 -8.70
C LEU A 58 6.63 18.61 -9.97
N GLY A 59 7.96 18.53 -10.10
CA GLY A 59 8.59 17.72 -11.13
C GLY A 59 8.43 16.23 -10.85
N ARG A 60 8.86 15.41 -11.82
CA ARG A 60 8.79 13.95 -11.73
C ARG A 60 9.52 13.43 -10.49
N ASP A 61 10.71 13.95 -10.22
CA ASP A 61 11.59 13.42 -9.17
C ASP A 61 11.09 13.81 -7.77
N GLU A 62 10.50 15.00 -7.62
CA GLU A 62 9.84 15.38 -6.38
C GLU A 62 8.57 14.54 -6.13
N LEU A 63 7.74 14.32 -7.15
CA LEU A 63 6.58 13.43 -7.05
C LEU A 63 6.99 12.01 -6.64
N LEU A 64 8.04 11.44 -7.25
CA LEU A 64 8.55 10.12 -6.88
C LEU A 64 9.10 10.07 -5.46
N THR A 65 9.73 11.15 -5.01
CA THR A 65 10.20 11.28 -3.62
C THR A 65 9.02 11.28 -2.64
N GLU A 66 7.95 12.03 -2.94
CA GLU A 66 6.73 12.02 -2.14
C GLU A 66 6.03 10.65 -2.17
N MET A 67 6.07 9.95 -3.31
CA MET A 67 5.51 8.61 -3.43
C MET A 67 6.26 7.64 -2.53
N LEU A 68 7.60 7.72 -2.51
CA LEU A 68 8.43 6.88 -1.65
C LEU A 68 8.15 7.13 -0.17
N GLN A 69 8.03 8.39 0.24
CA GLN A 69 7.63 8.75 1.61
C GLN A 69 6.25 8.18 1.97
N SER A 70 5.30 8.26 1.04
CA SER A 70 3.93 7.75 1.24
C SER A 70 3.89 6.21 1.33
N VAL A 71 4.67 5.51 0.50
CA VAL A 71 4.81 4.04 0.55
C VAL A 71 5.50 3.60 1.84
N ASN A 72 6.51 4.34 2.32
CA ASN A 72 7.14 4.08 3.61
C ASN A 72 6.13 4.21 4.76
N ALA A 73 5.39 5.32 4.81
CA ALA A 73 4.37 5.56 5.82
C ALA A 73 3.22 4.53 5.74
N LEU A 74 2.85 4.09 4.54
CA LEU A 74 1.90 2.98 4.36
C LEU A 74 2.44 1.67 4.97
N SER A 75 3.68 1.28 4.66
CA SER A 75 4.31 0.07 5.24
C SER A 75 4.33 0.14 6.76
N ASP A 76 4.72 1.28 7.34
CA ASP A 76 4.73 1.49 8.79
C ASP A 76 3.32 1.37 9.41
N ALA A 77 2.32 1.98 8.79
CA ALA A 77 0.93 1.91 9.25
C ALA A 77 0.38 0.48 9.18
N MET A 78 0.67 -0.24 8.08
CA MET A 78 0.28 -1.63 7.90
C MET A 78 0.93 -2.54 8.94
N GLN A 79 2.21 -2.36 9.25
CA GLN A 79 2.90 -3.10 10.30
C GLN A 79 2.29 -2.85 11.69
N LYS A 80 1.83 -1.63 11.95
CA LYS A 80 1.15 -1.24 13.20
C LYS A 80 -0.34 -1.60 13.22
N SER A 81 -0.86 -2.23 12.16
CA SER A 81 -2.29 -2.53 11.98
C SER A 81 -3.21 -1.29 12.04
N ASP A 82 -2.69 -0.09 11.74
CA ASP A 82 -3.48 1.15 11.68
C ASP A 82 -4.10 1.32 10.29
N GLN A 83 -5.28 0.72 10.12
CA GLN A 83 -5.99 0.72 8.83
C GLN A 83 -6.45 2.10 8.37
N LYS A 84 -6.76 3.00 9.31
CA LYS A 84 -7.22 4.35 8.97
C LYS A 84 -6.07 5.17 8.39
N ILE A 85 -4.88 5.08 8.99
CA ILE A 85 -3.69 5.76 8.48
C ILE A 85 -3.18 5.09 7.21
N ALA A 86 -3.20 3.75 7.13
CA ALA A 86 -2.83 3.02 5.92
C ALA A 86 -3.68 3.43 4.70
N THR A 87 -5.00 3.54 4.87
CA THR A 87 -5.91 3.97 3.79
C THR A 87 -5.58 5.38 3.31
N LYS A 88 -5.30 6.33 4.22
CA LYS A 88 -4.91 7.70 3.83
C LYS A 88 -3.63 7.73 3.01
N HIS A 89 -2.62 6.94 3.38
CA HIS A 89 -1.38 6.88 2.61
C HIS A 89 -1.57 6.18 1.27
N LEU A 90 -2.46 5.19 1.18
CA LEU A 90 -2.84 4.59 -0.10
C LEU A 90 -3.50 5.61 -1.03
N ASP A 91 -4.44 6.43 -0.52
CA ASP A 91 -5.07 7.49 -1.31
C ASP A 91 -4.03 8.48 -1.85
N GLN A 92 -3.06 8.87 -1.01
CA GLN A 92 -1.94 9.72 -1.44
C GLN A 92 -1.08 9.05 -2.52
N ILE A 93 -0.75 7.76 -2.38
CA ILE A 93 0.01 7.01 -3.39
C ILE A 93 -0.71 6.98 -4.73
N ILE A 94 -2.04 6.77 -4.73
CA ILE A 94 -2.85 6.77 -5.96
C ILE A 94 -2.82 8.15 -6.61
N LEU A 95 -3.02 9.20 -5.82
CA LEU A 95 -3.05 10.58 -6.33
C LEU A 95 -1.68 11.00 -6.90
N ILE A 96 -0.57 10.62 -6.26
CA ILE A 96 0.77 10.84 -6.81
C ILE A 96 0.98 10.03 -8.10
N ASN A 97 0.57 8.76 -8.11
CA ASN A 97 0.69 7.92 -9.29
C ASN A 97 -0.01 8.53 -10.51
N ASP A 98 -1.23 9.03 -10.34
CA ASP A 98 -2.00 9.65 -11.42
C ASP A 98 -1.28 10.88 -12.01
N ALA A 99 -0.54 11.62 -11.17
CA ALA A 99 0.26 12.78 -11.61
C ALA A 99 1.58 12.40 -12.28
N VAL A 100 2.30 11.40 -11.76
CA VAL A 100 3.65 11.06 -12.23
C VAL A 100 3.66 10.05 -13.38
N ARG A 101 2.65 9.20 -13.48
CA ARG A 101 2.58 8.12 -14.48
C ARG A 101 2.65 8.64 -15.92
N PRO A 102 1.95 9.72 -16.34
CA PRO A 102 2.09 10.27 -17.68
C PRO A 102 3.54 10.71 -17.99
N LYS A 103 4.23 11.31 -17.02
CA LYS A 103 5.63 11.75 -17.17
C LYS A 103 6.60 10.58 -17.35
N ILE A 104 6.30 9.42 -16.75
CA ILE A 104 7.11 8.20 -16.90
C ILE A 104 6.81 7.53 -18.24
N LEU A 105 5.57 7.56 -18.72
CA LEU A 105 5.20 7.02 -20.04
C LEU A 105 5.91 7.72 -21.19
N GLU A 106 6.23 9.01 -21.04
CA GLU A 106 7.05 9.75 -22.03
C GLU A 106 8.47 9.19 -22.18
N LEU A 107 8.95 8.41 -21.19
CA LEU A 107 10.31 7.90 -21.11
C LEU A 107 10.38 6.39 -21.34
N SER A 108 9.47 5.64 -20.72
CA SER A 108 9.45 4.18 -20.78
C SER A 108 8.11 3.58 -20.36
N ASP A 109 7.46 2.86 -21.29
CA ASP A 109 6.28 2.04 -21.00
C ASP A 109 6.56 0.95 -19.95
N GLN A 110 7.76 0.38 -19.97
CA GLN A 110 8.17 -0.66 -19.03
C GLN A 110 8.26 -0.11 -17.60
N LEU A 111 8.88 1.06 -17.40
CA LEU A 111 8.97 1.67 -16.07
C LEU A 111 7.60 2.16 -15.57
N ALA A 112 6.71 2.62 -16.46
CA ALA A 112 5.33 2.93 -16.09
C ALA A 112 4.58 1.67 -15.62
N ALA A 113 4.73 0.54 -16.31
CA ALA A 113 4.13 -0.72 -15.90
C ALA A 113 4.71 -1.25 -14.58
N ASP A 114 6.00 -1.04 -14.33
CA ASP A 114 6.62 -1.41 -13.05
C ASP A 114 6.10 -0.53 -11.91
N LEU A 115 5.86 0.76 -12.15
CA LEU A 115 5.21 1.64 -11.18
C LEU A 115 3.77 1.18 -10.88
N ASP A 116 3.01 0.80 -11.90
CA ASP A 116 1.65 0.26 -11.73
C ASP A 116 1.65 -1.01 -10.84
N ARG A 117 2.68 -1.86 -10.93
CA ARG A 117 2.84 -3.03 -10.04
C ARG A 117 3.10 -2.62 -8.60
N VAL A 118 3.90 -1.59 -8.35
CA VAL A 118 4.12 -1.03 -7.01
C VAL A 118 2.81 -0.52 -6.41
N VAL A 119 2.02 0.22 -7.19
CA VAL A 119 0.70 0.70 -6.76
C VAL A 119 -0.26 -0.46 -6.48
N ALA A 120 -0.23 -1.51 -7.30
CA ALA A 120 -1.05 -2.70 -7.07
C ALA A 120 -0.68 -3.44 -5.77
N LEU A 121 0.62 -3.50 -5.43
CA LEU A 121 1.08 -4.04 -4.14
C LEU A 121 0.60 -3.19 -2.97
N ALA A 122 0.70 -1.86 -3.08
CA ALA A 122 0.19 -0.94 -2.07
C ALA A 122 -1.33 -1.12 -1.85
N LYS A 123 -2.13 -1.18 -2.93
CA LYS A 123 -3.57 -1.46 -2.87
C LYS A 123 -3.87 -2.80 -2.19
N SER A 124 -3.22 -3.87 -2.66
CA SER A 124 -3.38 -5.22 -2.09
C SER A 124 -3.06 -5.26 -0.60
N SER A 125 -2.07 -4.50 -0.14
CA SER A 125 -1.71 -4.44 1.28
C SER A 125 -2.88 -3.98 2.15
N VAL A 126 -3.59 -2.92 1.76
CA VAL A 126 -4.71 -2.37 2.51
C VAL A 126 -5.96 -3.23 2.34
N GLU A 127 -6.34 -3.51 1.09
CA GLU A 127 -7.57 -4.24 0.76
C GLU A 127 -7.61 -5.65 1.37
N ARG A 128 -6.44 -6.29 1.49
CA ARG A 128 -6.32 -7.67 1.99
C ARG A 128 -5.72 -7.76 3.38
N ASN A 129 -5.43 -6.63 4.02
CA ASN A 129 -4.70 -6.56 5.29
C ASN A 129 -3.40 -7.39 5.27
N ARG A 130 -2.54 -7.15 4.27
CA ARG A 130 -1.27 -7.85 4.03
C ARG A 130 -0.07 -6.91 4.11
N PRO A 131 0.51 -6.68 5.31
CA PRO A 131 1.65 -5.78 5.48
C PRO A 131 2.85 -6.10 4.58
N ALA A 132 3.09 -7.39 4.33
CA ALA A 132 4.18 -7.84 3.46
C ALA A 132 4.07 -7.34 2.01
N ASP A 133 2.88 -6.98 1.51
CA ASP A 133 2.75 -6.37 0.18
C ASP A 133 3.21 -4.91 0.19
N ALA A 134 2.92 -4.15 1.26
CA ALA A 134 3.42 -2.79 1.43
C ALA A 134 4.95 -2.77 1.55
N ASP A 135 5.53 -3.71 2.30
CA ASP A 135 6.99 -3.85 2.41
C ASP A 135 7.66 -4.14 1.06
N LYS A 136 6.99 -4.94 0.20
CA LYS A 136 7.47 -5.20 -1.16
C LYS A 136 7.39 -3.94 -2.02
N ALA A 137 6.29 -3.19 -1.94
CA ALA A 137 6.16 -1.92 -2.64
C ALA A 137 7.30 -0.97 -2.26
N LEU A 138 7.61 -0.87 -0.96
CA LEU A 138 8.71 -0.04 -0.43
C LEU A 138 10.09 -0.47 -0.96
N ARG A 139 10.31 -1.77 -1.16
CA ARG A 139 11.57 -2.30 -1.72
C ARG A 139 11.71 -2.09 -3.22
N PHE A 140 10.60 -2.13 -3.96
CA PHE A 140 10.63 -2.04 -5.43
C PHE A 140 10.62 -0.61 -5.95
N LEU A 141 9.93 0.32 -5.28
CA LEU A 141 9.86 1.70 -5.75
C LEU A 141 11.24 2.37 -5.92
N PRO A 142 12.21 2.24 -4.99
CA PRO A 142 13.55 2.79 -5.19
C PRO A 142 14.26 2.27 -6.44
N LEU A 143 14.04 1.00 -6.82
CA LEU A 143 14.67 0.41 -8.01
C LEU A 143 14.15 1.07 -9.30
N ILE A 144 12.87 1.44 -9.32
CA ILE A 144 12.26 2.17 -10.43
C ILE A 144 12.81 3.60 -10.47
N ILE A 145 12.88 4.27 -9.31
CA ILE A 145 13.43 5.63 -9.19
C ILE A 145 14.89 5.66 -9.67
N ASP A 146 15.70 4.68 -9.27
CA ASP A 146 17.10 4.58 -9.72
C ASP A 146 17.21 4.30 -11.22
N SER A 147 16.32 3.48 -11.78
CA SER A 147 16.29 3.21 -13.22
C SER A 147 15.95 4.46 -14.03
N LEU A 148 15.07 5.33 -13.52
CA LEU A 148 14.67 6.58 -14.16
C LEU A 148 15.80 7.63 -14.25
N LYS A 149 16.84 7.53 -13.40
CA LYS A 149 18.01 8.43 -13.47
C LYS A 149 18.85 8.26 -14.74
N ASN A 150 18.58 7.22 -15.53
CA ASN A 150 19.28 6.95 -16.79
C ASN A 150 18.63 7.64 -18.01
N PHE A 151 17.60 8.46 -17.79
CA PHE A 151 16.89 9.25 -18.80
C PHE A 151 17.04 10.75 -18.51
#